data_AF-A0A1G3M169-F1
#
_entry.id   AF-A0A1G3M169-F1
#
_cell.length_a   1.000
_cell.length_b   1.000
_cell.length_c   1.000
_cell.angle_alpha   90.00
_cell.angle_beta   90.00
_cell.angle_gamma   90.00
#
_symmetry.space_group_name_H-M   'P 1'
#
loop_
_entity.id
_entity.type
_entity.pdbx_description
1 polymer ?
#
loop_
_entity_poly.entity_id
_entity_poly.type
_entity_poly.pdbx_seq_one_letter_code
_entity_poly.pdbx_strand_id
1 'polypeptide(L)'
;MIDFNFYKAWHTAARPAYEALPPVIHQLVERVARECDELTQQKDLTMPWPDAASLVPDLPPEIGITAMTTLRAAFDAIDPLILAQAAYVVYFYGHWGGSWTGDAAATKHTNTGCYWKFAHYADQSLRAQLGFPEVNKTTHSPGIGWRVAEGMLLLTFVSDKPNDGWKHERVGLATLGVLSHAREIQHYVFEERVKLLQDKLLPRDGSPFALMLATYMWMEEKTAVEAYRLEYQRKLDEKVGDRYAEQLAKQWGV
;
A
#
# COMPACT_ATOMS: atom_id res chain seq x y z
N MET A 1 21.24 11.43 2.35
CA MET A 1 19.95 10.89 2.78
C MET A 1 18.96 12.04 2.83
N ILE A 2 17.97 12.05 1.94
CA ILE A 2 16.83 12.96 2.05
C ILE A 2 15.88 12.29 3.03
N ASP A 3 15.82 12.77 4.28
CA ASP A 3 14.90 12.22 5.27
C ASP A 3 13.46 12.50 4.85
N PHE A 4 12.64 11.45 4.83
CA PHE A 4 11.24 11.59 4.49
C PHE A 4 10.53 12.41 5.58
N ASN A 5 9.90 13.51 5.16
CA ASN A 5 9.15 14.38 6.05
C ASN A 5 7.72 13.83 6.26
N PHE A 6 7.61 12.81 7.12
CA PHE A 6 6.34 12.19 7.51
C PHE A 6 5.31 13.22 7.98
N TYR A 7 5.75 14.24 8.72
CA TYR A 7 4.90 15.34 9.18
C TYR A 7 4.20 16.04 8.01
N LYS A 8 5.00 16.51 7.04
CA LYS A 8 4.47 17.23 5.89
C LYS A 8 3.53 16.34 5.08
N ALA A 9 3.94 15.10 4.78
CA ALA A 9 3.11 14.17 4.01
C ALA A 9 1.78 13.85 4.71
N TRP A 10 1.80 13.72 6.04
CA TRP A 10 0.57 13.51 6.80
C TRP A 10 -0.34 14.73 6.73
N HIS A 11 0.17 15.93 7.04
CA HIS A 11 -0.63 17.15 7.08
C HIS A 11 -1.14 17.61 5.71
N THR A 12 -0.35 17.47 4.65
CA THR A 12 -0.70 18.02 3.33
C THR A 12 -1.36 17.01 2.40
N ALA A 13 -1.30 15.72 2.72
CA ALA A 13 -1.80 14.66 1.85
C ALA A 13 -2.71 13.68 2.58
N ALA A 14 -2.19 12.90 3.54
CA ALA A 14 -2.96 11.80 4.12
C ALA A 14 -4.15 12.26 4.97
N ARG A 15 -3.97 13.27 5.83
CA ARG A 15 -5.06 13.79 6.67
C ARG A 15 -6.20 14.40 5.83
N PRO A 16 -5.95 15.32 4.88
CA PRO A 16 -7.01 15.84 4.01
C PRO A 16 -7.73 14.74 3.22
N ALA A 17 -7.00 13.71 2.75
CA ALA A 17 -7.60 12.58 2.06
C ALA A 17 -8.50 11.76 2.99
N TYR A 18 -8.08 11.54 4.24
CA TYR A 18 -8.87 10.83 5.25
C TYR A 18 -10.13 11.61 5.61
N GLU A 19 -10.01 12.92 5.91
CA GLU A 19 -11.16 13.79 6.25
C GLU A 19 -12.18 13.91 5.10
N ALA A 20 -11.78 13.64 3.87
CA ALA A 20 -12.65 13.64 2.70
C ALA A 20 -13.36 12.29 2.43
N LEU A 21 -13.08 11.24 3.21
CA LEU A 21 -13.72 9.94 3.03
C LEU A 21 -15.22 10.00 3.38
N PRO A 22 -16.05 9.14 2.77
CA PRO A 22 -17.46 9.04 3.13
C PRO A 22 -17.65 8.70 4.63
N PRO A 23 -18.68 9.24 5.31
CA PRO A 23 -18.94 8.99 6.73
C PRO A 23 -18.99 7.50 7.11
N VAL A 24 -19.50 6.66 6.22
CA VAL A 24 -19.56 5.20 6.40
C VAL A 24 -18.17 4.57 6.58
N ILE A 25 -17.14 5.12 5.94
CA ILE A 25 -15.76 4.64 6.08
C ILE A 25 -15.22 4.96 7.47
N HIS A 26 -15.46 6.17 7.98
CA HIS A 26 -15.05 6.54 9.34
C HIS A 26 -15.71 5.66 10.39
N GLN A 27 -17.01 5.41 10.26
CA GLN A 27 -17.74 4.49 11.14
C GLN A 27 -17.17 3.07 11.06
N LEU A 28 -16.79 2.60 9.87
CA LEU A 28 -16.19 1.28 9.70
C LEU A 28 -14.78 1.20 10.30
N VAL A 29 -13.98 2.27 10.24
CA VAL A 29 -12.69 2.36 10.95
C VAL A 29 -12.88 2.28 12.47
N GLU A 30 -13.87 2.99 13.02
CA GLU A 30 -14.20 2.91 14.45
C GLU A 30 -14.66 1.51 14.87
N ARG A 31 -15.48 0.85 14.04
CA ARG A 31 -15.88 -0.55 14.24
C ARG A 31 -14.67 -1.47 14.25
N VAL A 32 -13.75 -1.36 13.28
CA VAL A 32 -12.51 -2.16 13.25
C VAL A 32 -11.67 -1.92 14.50
N ALA A 33 -11.53 -0.66 14.94
CA ALA A 33 -10.76 -0.34 16.15
C ALA A 33 -11.35 -0.99 17.41
N ARG A 34 -12.68 -1.08 17.51
CA ARG A 34 -13.38 -1.66 18.67
C ARG A 34 -13.50 -3.19 18.60
N GLU A 35 -13.95 -3.72 17.48
CA GLU A 35 -14.30 -5.13 17.30
C GLU A 35 -13.07 -6.01 17.05
N CYS A 36 -11.94 -5.42 16.64
CA CYS A 36 -10.76 -6.18 16.22
C CYS A 36 -9.50 -5.84 17.03
N ASP A 37 -9.59 -5.14 18.16
CA ASP A 37 -8.42 -4.69 18.94
C ASP A 37 -7.50 -5.85 19.33
N GLU A 38 -8.09 -6.95 19.81
CA GLU A 38 -7.35 -8.15 20.23
C GLU A 38 -7.03 -9.13 19.09
N LEU A 39 -7.57 -8.90 17.89
CA LEU A 39 -7.33 -9.78 16.75
C LEU A 39 -5.95 -9.54 16.14
N THR A 40 -5.22 -10.63 15.93
CA THR A 40 -3.91 -10.66 15.29
C THR A 40 -3.97 -11.35 13.94
N GLN A 41 -3.05 -10.96 13.04
CA GLN A 41 -2.88 -11.64 11.76
C GLN A 41 -2.57 -13.13 11.96
N GLN A 42 -3.13 -13.97 11.09
CA GLN A 42 -2.73 -15.36 10.97
C GLN A 42 -1.39 -15.48 10.24
N LYS A 43 -0.73 -16.63 10.39
CA LYS A 43 0.58 -16.90 9.74
C LYS A 43 0.53 -16.85 8.21
N ASP A 44 -0.64 -17.06 7.63
CA ASP A 44 -0.87 -16.98 6.18
C ASP A 44 -1.17 -15.55 5.70
N LEU A 45 -1.03 -14.56 6.57
CA LEU A 45 -1.27 -13.15 6.33
C LEU A 45 -2.74 -12.75 6.17
N THR A 46 -3.68 -13.66 6.47
CA THR A 46 -5.10 -13.32 6.59
C THR A 46 -5.41 -12.67 7.94
N MET A 47 -6.43 -11.82 7.97
CA MET A 47 -7.04 -11.30 9.18
C MET A 47 -8.32 -12.09 9.48
N PRO A 48 -8.44 -12.70 10.67
CA PRO A 48 -9.67 -13.38 11.04
C PRO A 48 -10.79 -12.34 11.13
N TRP A 49 -11.94 -12.61 10.52
CA TRP A 49 -13.13 -11.79 10.73
C TRP A 49 -13.62 -11.98 12.17
N PRO A 50 -14.00 -10.91 12.90
CA PRO A 50 -14.57 -11.07 14.24
C PRO A 50 -15.85 -11.92 14.14
N ASP A 51 -16.01 -12.89 15.05
CA ASP A 51 -17.20 -13.73 15.11
C ASP A 51 -18.45 -12.85 15.24
N ALA A 52 -19.50 -13.21 14.50
CA ALA A 52 -20.72 -12.44 14.24
C ALA A 52 -21.58 -12.04 15.48
N ALA A 53 -21.06 -12.15 16.70
CA ALA A 53 -21.81 -11.97 17.94
C ALA A 53 -21.56 -10.63 18.67
N SER A 54 -20.70 -9.74 18.16
CA SER A 54 -20.59 -8.38 18.72
C SER A 54 -21.70 -7.50 18.17
N LEU A 55 -22.89 -7.61 18.76
CA LEU A 55 -24.02 -6.70 18.57
C LEU A 55 -23.54 -5.27 18.87
N VAL A 56 -23.50 -4.41 17.85
CA VAL A 56 -23.32 -2.97 18.05
C VAL A 56 -24.71 -2.34 18.12
N PRO A 57 -25.04 -1.53 19.14
CA PRO A 57 -26.31 -0.83 19.19
C PRO A 57 -26.39 0.20 18.05
N ASP A 58 -27.48 0.15 17.29
CA ASP A 58 -28.07 1.16 16.40
C ASP A 58 -27.09 2.10 15.66
N LEU A 59 -26.73 1.72 14.42
CA LEU A 59 -26.34 2.70 13.41
C LEU A 59 -27.60 3.40 12.86
N PRO A 60 -27.53 4.70 12.50
CA PRO A 60 -28.66 5.41 11.92
C PRO A 60 -29.19 4.70 10.67
N PRO A 61 -30.52 4.55 10.50
CA PRO A 61 -31.14 3.80 9.40
C PRO A 61 -30.87 4.40 8.01
N GLU A 62 -30.27 5.59 7.95
CA GLU A 62 -30.09 6.39 6.74
C GLU A 62 -29.03 5.83 5.76
N ILE A 63 -28.26 4.81 6.16
CA ILE A 63 -27.12 4.30 5.37
C ILE A 63 -27.41 2.93 4.71
N GLY A 64 -28.58 2.32 4.89
CA GLY A 64 -28.91 1.04 4.25
C GLY A 64 -28.07 -0.15 4.74
N ILE A 65 -27.16 0.06 5.69
CA ILE A 65 -26.46 -0.98 6.44
C ILE A 65 -27.29 -1.22 7.69
N THR A 66 -28.16 -2.25 7.66
CA THR A 66 -28.98 -2.61 8.82
C THR A 66 -28.11 -3.02 10.00
N ALA A 67 -28.58 -2.75 11.22
CA ALA A 67 -27.91 -2.95 12.51
C ALA A 67 -27.49 -4.41 12.84
N MET A 68 -27.57 -5.33 11.86
CA MET A 68 -27.23 -6.75 12.00
C MET A 68 -26.34 -7.26 10.86
N THR A 69 -25.47 -6.41 10.31
CA THR A 69 -24.47 -6.85 9.33
C THR A 69 -23.15 -7.17 10.02
N THR A 70 -22.64 -8.38 9.75
CA THR A 70 -21.29 -8.77 10.17
C THR A 70 -20.27 -7.77 9.62
N LEU A 71 -19.10 -7.64 10.27
CA LEU A 71 -18.06 -6.73 9.78
C LEU A 71 -17.73 -7.00 8.30
N ARG A 72 -17.64 -8.29 7.92
CA ARG A 72 -17.43 -8.71 6.54
C ARG A 72 -18.50 -8.18 5.59
N ALA A 73 -19.77 -8.33 5.93
CA ALA A 73 -20.88 -7.84 5.10
C ALA A 73 -20.84 -6.32 4.93
N ALA A 74 -20.38 -5.57 5.94
CA ALA A 74 -20.20 -4.12 5.85
C ALA A 74 -19.10 -3.73 4.85
N PHE A 75 -17.98 -4.46 4.81
CA PHE A 75 -16.94 -4.28 3.79
C PHE A 75 -17.42 -4.69 2.39
N ASP A 76 -18.08 -5.85 2.27
CA ASP A 76 -18.56 -6.39 0.99
C ASP A 76 -19.67 -5.54 0.35
N ALA A 77 -20.38 -4.72 1.14
CA ALA A 77 -21.43 -3.83 0.65
C ALA A 77 -20.90 -2.49 0.07
N ILE A 78 -19.64 -2.14 0.33
CA ILE A 78 -19.05 -0.90 -0.19
C ILE A 78 -18.64 -1.09 -1.64
N ASP A 79 -18.92 -0.09 -2.49
CA ASP A 79 -18.45 -0.08 -3.87
C ASP A 79 -16.91 -0.31 -3.94
N PRO A 80 -16.42 -1.24 -4.77
CA PRO A 80 -15.01 -1.61 -4.79
C PRO A 80 -14.05 -0.45 -5.04
N LEU A 81 -14.45 0.57 -5.82
CA LEU A 81 -13.60 1.74 -6.05
C LEU A 81 -13.46 2.57 -4.77
N ILE A 82 -14.57 2.83 -4.07
CA ILE A 82 -14.59 3.55 -2.80
C ILE A 82 -13.79 2.76 -1.75
N LEU A 83 -13.98 1.44 -1.68
CA LEU A 83 -13.29 0.60 -0.71
C LEU A 83 -11.77 0.56 -0.95
N ALA A 84 -11.34 0.43 -2.20
CA ALA A 84 -9.93 0.47 -2.59
C ALA A 84 -9.28 1.82 -2.23
N GLN A 85 -9.95 2.93 -2.50
CA GLN A 85 -9.47 4.26 -2.09
C GLN A 85 -9.38 4.38 -0.57
N ALA A 86 -10.43 3.97 0.14
CA ALA A 86 -10.48 4.00 1.59
C ALA A 86 -9.35 3.19 2.24
N ALA A 87 -9.08 1.97 1.76
CA ALA A 87 -8.01 1.12 2.28
C ALA A 87 -6.64 1.82 2.21
N TYR A 88 -6.34 2.42 1.07
CA TYR A 88 -5.08 3.14 0.85
C TYR A 88 -4.98 4.39 1.74
N VAL A 89 -6.03 5.21 1.79
CA VAL A 89 -6.08 6.43 2.60
C VAL A 89 -5.97 6.13 4.09
N VAL A 90 -6.77 5.19 4.59
CA VAL A 90 -6.77 4.80 6.01
C VAL A 90 -5.39 4.26 6.40
N TYR A 91 -4.80 3.40 5.57
CA TYR A 91 -3.46 2.87 5.82
C TYR A 91 -2.43 3.99 5.99
N PHE A 92 -2.32 4.89 5.02
CA PHE A 92 -1.30 5.94 5.04
C PHE A 92 -1.57 7.05 6.07
N TYR A 93 -2.84 7.32 6.38
CA TYR A 93 -3.21 8.19 7.48
C TYR A 93 -2.66 7.69 8.82
N GLY A 94 -2.83 6.39 9.12
CA GLY A 94 -2.27 5.79 10.33
C GLY A 94 -0.76 5.61 10.25
N HIS A 95 -0.24 5.06 9.14
CA HIS A 95 1.17 4.74 8.97
C HIS A 95 2.06 5.99 9.08
N TRP A 96 1.71 7.09 8.39
CA TRP A 96 2.50 8.32 8.49
C TRP A 96 2.23 9.12 9.77
N GLY A 97 1.01 9.06 10.31
CA GLY A 97 0.66 9.74 11.56
C GLY A 97 1.39 9.16 12.77
N GLY A 98 1.57 7.83 12.79
CA GLY A 98 2.28 7.11 13.86
C GLY A 98 3.79 7.34 13.87
N SER A 99 4.39 7.63 12.71
CA SER A 99 5.84 7.89 12.60
C SER A 99 6.27 9.28 13.07
N TRP A 100 5.33 10.18 13.36
CA TRP A 100 5.62 11.57 13.74
C TRP A 100 5.18 11.96 15.17
N THR A 101 4.25 11.21 15.78
CA THR A 101 3.74 11.26 17.18
C THR A 101 3.99 12.53 17.99
N GLY A 102 3.44 13.66 17.52
CA GLY A 102 3.11 14.82 18.35
C GLY A 102 1.60 15.07 18.50
N ASP A 103 0.74 14.38 17.74
CA ASP A 103 -0.71 14.62 17.69
C ASP A 103 -1.52 13.55 18.44
N ALA A 104 -2.31 14.01 19.42
CA ALA A 104 -3.20 13.19 20.24
C ALA A 104 -4.35 12.51 19.43
N ALA A 105 -4.74 13.09 18.30
CA ALA A 105 -5.78 12.52 17.43
C ALA A 105 -5.22 11.38 16.57
N ALA A 106 -3.99 11.52 16.06
CA ALA A 106 -3.30 10.44 15.35
C ALA A 106 -3.02 9.24 16.27
N THR A 107 -2.64 9.50 17.53
CA THR A 107 -2.25 8.44 18.49
C THR A 107 -3.37 7.47 18.86
N LYS A 108 -4.64 7.89 18.87
CA LYS A 108 -5.78 6.98 19.12
C LYS A 108 -5.93 5.91 18.05
N HIS A 109 -5.65 6.25 16.79
CA HIS A 109 -5.76 5.32 15.66
C HIS A 109 -4.45 4.57 15.39
N THR A 110 -3.30 5.08 15.85
CA THR A 110 -2.01 4.42 15.61
C THR A 110 -1.67 3.35 16.64
N ASN A 111 -2.15 3.48 17.88
CA ASN A 111 -1.77 2.58 18.98
C ASN A 111 -2.40 1.18 18.92
N THR A 112 -3.52 1.00 18.23
CA THR A 112 -4.25 -0.28 18.13
C THR A 112 -4.01 -1.03 16.81
N GLY A 113 -3.21 -0.44 15.90
CA GLY A 113 -3.01 -0.96 14.55
C GLY A 113 -4.29 -1.01 13.71
N CYS A 114 -5.34 -0.27 14.09
CA CYS A 114 -6.66 -0.36 13.45
C CYS A 114 -6.63 0.05 11.96
N TYR A 115 -5.78 1.00 11.59
CA TYR A 115 -5.60 1.40 10.19
C TYR A 115 -5.07 0.26 9.32
N TRP A 116 -4.12 -0.51 9.86
CA TRP A 116 -3.56 -1.68 9.21
C TRP A 116 -4.62 -2.79 9.12
N LYS A 117 -5.36 -3.06 10.21
CA LYS A 117 -6.45 -4.05 10.22
C LYS A 117 -7.55 -3.69 9.21
N PHE A 118 -7.96 -2.42 9.15
CA PHE A 118 -8.94 -1.92 8.19
C PHE A 118 -8.49 -2.19 6.76
N ALA A 119 -7.26 -1.83 6.41
CA ALA A 119 -6.71 -2.07 5.09
C ALA A 119 -6.67 -3.57 4.74
N HIS A 120 -6.33 -4.44 5.70
CA HIS A 120 -6.35 -5.89 5.49
C HIS A 120 -7.76 -6.46 5.27
N TYR A 121 -8.76 -6.02 6.04
CA TYR A 121 -10.14 -6.44 5.83
C TYR A 121 -10.69 -5.95 4.49
N ALA A 122 -10.40 -4.70 4.13
CA ALA A 122 -10.72 -4.15 2.82
C ALA A 122 -10.08 -4.99 1.71
N ASP A 123 -8.79 -5.31 1.83
CA ASP A 123 -8.08 -6.13 0.85
C ASP A 123 -8.66 -7.54 0.75
N GLN A 124 -9.09 -8.18 1.84
CA GLN A 124 -9.76 -9.49 1.80
C GLN A 124 -11.07 -9.44 1.02
N SER A 125 -11.90 -8.41 1.25
CA SER A 125 -13.14 -8.20 0.49
C SER A 125 -12.85 -7.90 -0.99
N LEU A 126 -11.88 -7.03 -1.29
CA LEU A 126 -11.46 -6.73 -2.67
C LEU A 126 -10.91 -7.97 -3.39
N ARG A 127 -10.11 -8.80 -2.72
CA ARG A 127 -9.61 -10.08 -3.29
C ARG A 127 -10.77 -11.00 -3.66
N ALA A 128 -11.75 -11.17 -2.78
CA ALA A 128 -12.92 -11.99 -3.05
C ALA A 128 -13.71 -11.49 -4.28
N GLN A 129 -13.95 -10.18 -4.38
CA GLN A 129 -14.66 -9.57 -5.50
C GLN A 129 -13.90 -9.69 -6.84
N LEU A 130 -12.57 -9.70 -6.80
CA LEU A 130 -11.69 -9.84 -7.96
C LEU A 130 -11.37 -11.30 -8.32
N GLY A 131 -11.82 -12.28 -7.52
CA GLY A 131 -11.54 -13.70 -7.71
C GLY A 131 -10.11 -14.12 -7.35
N PHE A 132 -9.44 -13.38 -6.47
CA PHE A 132 -8.16 -13.80 -5.87
C PHE A 132 -8.40 -14.68 -4.64
N PRO A 133 -7.43 -15.55 -4.26
CA PRO A 133 -7.44 -16.21 -2.96
C PRO A 133 -7.52 -15.20 -1.82
N GLU A 134 -8.22 -15.53 -0.73
CA GLU A 134 -8.32 -14.66 0.45
C GLU A 134 -6.95 -14.43 1.10
N VAL A 135 -6.12 -15.48 1.09
CA VAL A 135 -4.71 -15.43 1.47
C VAL A 135 -3.96 -14.48 0.54
N ASN A 136 -3.21 -13.53 1.11
CA ASN A 136 -2.41 -12.58 0.33
C ASN A 136 -1.17 -13.27 -0.27
N LYS A 137 -1.41 -14.11 -1.28
CA LYS A 137 -0.40 -14.81 -2.06
C LYS A 137 -0.44 -14.32 -3.49
N THR A 138 0.73 -14.12 -4.05
CA THR A 138 0.89 -13.84 -5.47
C THR A 138 0.44 -15.05 -6.28
N THR A 139 -0.44 -14.83 -7.26
CA THR A 139 -0.77 -15.86 -8.25
C THR A 139 0.34 -15.91 -9.29
N HIS A 140 1.21 -16.92 -9.20
CA HIS A 140 2.37 -17.02 -10.10
C HIS A 140 2.02 -17.75 -11.41
N SER A 141 2.03 -17.03 -12.52
CA SER A 141 2.34 -17.57 -13.85
C SER A 141 3.84 -17.32 -14.11
N PRO A 142 4.54 -17.97 -15.05
CA PRO A 142 5.99 -17.81 -15.21
C PRO A 142 6.40 -16.33 -15.31
N GLY A 143 7.06 -15.82 -14.28
CA GLY A 143 7.64 -14.46 -14.23
C GLY A 143 6.69 -13.30 -13.90
N ILE A 144 5.37 -13.50 -13.83
CA ILE A 144 4.38 -12.44 -13.54
C ILE A 144 3.29 -12.95 -12.61
N GLY A 145 2.91 -12.14 -11.63
CA GLY A 145 1.77 -12.39 -10.75
C GLY A 145 1.09 -11.13 -10.24
N TRP A 146 -0.12 -11.29 -9.73
CA TRP A 146 -0.94 -10.18 -9.23
C TRP A 146 -1.27 -10.38 -7.76
N ARG A 147 -1.34 -9.30 -7.00
CA ARG A 147 -1.83 -9.31 -5.61
C ARG A 147 -2.56 -8.01 -5.27
N VAL A 148 -3.34 -8.03 -4.21
CA VAL A 148 -3.99 -6.83 -3.66
C VAL A 148 -3.35 -6.50 -2.31
N ALA A 149 -2.92 -5.26 -2.15
CA ALA A 149 -2.38 -4.74 -0.90
C ALA A 149 -2.72 -3.25 -0.76
N GLU A 150 -3.20 -2.85 0.42
CA GLU A 150 -3.51 -1.47 0.77
C GLU A 150 -4.53 -0.83 -0.19
N GLY A 151 -5.50 -1.60 -0.70
CA GLY A 151 -6.47 -1.16 -1.70
C GLY A 151 -5.92 -1.07 -3.13
N MET A 152 -4.66 -1.41 -3.35
CA MET A 152 -4.01 -1.31 -4.66
C MET A 152 -3.85 -2.69 -5.30
N LEU A 153 -3.97 -2.74 -6.62
CA LEU A 153 -3.52 -3.85 -7.44
C LEU A 153 -2.02 -3.73 -7.64
N LEU A 154 -1.28 -4.76 -7.23
CA LEU A 154 0.16 -4.85 -7.36
C LEU A 154 0.51 -5.89 -8.42
N LEU A 155 1.39 -5.49 -9.34
CA LEU A 155 2.07 -6.37 -10.29
C LEU A 155 3.37 -6.85 -9.67
N THR A 156 3.52 -8.17 -9.60
CA THR A 156 4.74 -8.84 -9.16
C THR A 156 5.44 -9.44 -10.37
N PHE A 157 6.70 -9.13 -10.59
CA PHE A 157 7.45 -9.66 -11.74
C PHE A 157 8.93 -9.84 -11.43
N VAL A 158 9.60 -10.70 -12.19
CA VAL A 158 11.06 -10.85 -12.11
C VAL A 158 11.70 -9.73 -12.92
N SER A 159 12.58 -8.96 -12.29
CA SER A 159 13.36 -7.93 -12.98
C SER A 159 14.28 -8.56 -14.02
N ASP A 160 14.44 -7.91 -15.17
CA ASP A 160 15.42 -8.29 -16.20
C ASP A 160 16.85 -7.87 -15.83
N LYS A 161 17.00 -7.03 -14.80
CA LYS A 161 18.30 -6.62 -14.28
C LYS A 161 18.93 -7.74 -13.43
N PRO A 162 20.22 -8.04 -13.63
CA PRO A 162 20.93 -9.00 -12.81
C PRO A 162 20.82 -8.62 -11.32
N ASN A 163 20.41 -9.58 -10.48
CA ASN A 163 20.30 -9.48 -9.01
C ASN A 163 19.12 -8.66 -8.44
N ASP A 164 18.22 -8.12 -9.27
CA ASP A 164 17.08 -7.32 -8.76
C ASP A 164 15.92 -8.16 -8.20
N GLY A 165 15.93 -9.48 -8.40
CA GLY A 165 14.94 -10.40 -7.84
C GLY A 165 13.49 -10.10 -8.29
N TRP A 166 12.54 -10.35 -7.39
CA TRP A 166 11.12 -10.04 -7.60
C TRP A 166 10.83 -8.58 -7.24
N LYS A 167 10.16 -7.88 -8.15
CA LYS A 167 9.64 -6.52 -7.93
C LYS A 167 8.14 -6.55 -7.68
N HIS A 168 7.66 -5.57 -6.92
CA HIS A 168 6.25 -5.34 -6.65
C HIS A 168 5.93 -3.90 -6.98
N GLU A 169 5.12 -3.70 -8.01
CA GLU A 169 4.78 -2.36 -8.51
C GLU A 169 3.28 -2.12 -8.35
N ARG A 170 2.92 -0.96 -7.81
CA ARG A 170 1.51 -0.55 -7.72
C ARG A 170 1.05 -0.10 -9.10
N VAL A 171 -0.06 -0.67 -9.57
CA VAL A 171 -0.57 -0.45 -10.93
C VAL A 171 -1.80 0.45 -10.93
N GLY A 172 -2.68 0.29 -9.95
CA GLY A 172 -3.93 1.02 -9.85
C GLY A 172 -4.72 0.58 -8.63
N LEU A 173 -5.91 1.19 -8.43
CA LEU A 173 -6.86 0.74 -7.42
C LEU A 173 -7.33 -0.68 -7.72
N ALA A 174 -7.51 -1.50 -6.68
CA ALA A 174 -7.91 -2.91 -6.80
C ALA A 174 -9.38 -3.05 -7.22
N THR A 175 -9.68 -2.74 -8.48
CA THR A 175 -11.02 -2.83 -9.08
C THR A 175 -11.00 -3.74 -10.32
N LEU A 176 -12.16 -4.26 -10.70
CA LEU A 176 -12.27 -5.15 -11.85
C LEU A 176 -11.84 -4.45 -13.16
N GLY A 177 -12.20 -3.17 -13.31
CA GLY A 177 -11.82 -2.38 -14.48
C GLY A 177 -10.30 -2.24 -14.64
N VAL A 178 -9.60 -1.97 -13.52
CA VAL A 178 -8.13 -1.89 -13.49
C VAL A 178 -7.51 -3.26 -13.76
N LEU A 179 -8.00 -4.33 -13.12
CA LEU A 179 -7.48 -5.69 -13.33
C LEU A 179 -7.63 -6.14 -14.79
N SER A 180 -8.78 -5.89 -15.41
CA SER A 180 -9.03 -6.22 -16.82
C SER A 180 -8.05 -5.48 -17.75
N HIS A 181 -7.90 -4.17 -17.59
CA HIS A 181 -6.92 -3.39 -18.37
C HIS A 181 -5.48 -3.86 -18.14
N ALA A 182 -5.13 -4.16 -16.89
CA ALA A 182 -3.80 -4.62 -16.54
C ALA A 182 -3.47 -5.98 -17.17
N ARG A 183 -4.46 -6.89 -17.24
CA ARG A 183 -4.33 -8.20 -17.91
C ARG A 183 -4.21 -8.09 -19.42
N GLU A 184 -4.87 -7.13 -20.07
CA GLU A 184 -4.68 -6.88 -21.51
C GLU A 184 -3.24 -6.47 -21.85
N ILE A 185 -2.61 -5.74 -20.93
CA ILE A 185 -1.25 -5.21 -21.09
C ILE A 185 -0.18 -6.22 -20.61
N GLN A 186 -0.56 -7.23 -19.83
CA GLN A 186 0.36 -8.19 -19.18
C GLN A 186 1.19 -9.03 -20.16
N HIS A 187 0.72 -9.22 -21.39
CA HIS A 187 1.43 -10.00 -22.40
C HIS A 187 2.69 -9.30 -22.94
N TYR A 188 2.96 -8.08 -22.50
CA TYR A 188 4.01 -7.22 -23.03
C TYR A 188 4.96 -6.64 -21.98
N VAL A 189 4.95 -7.13 -20.74
CA VAL A 189 5.56 -6.44 -19.58
C VAL A 189 7.09 -6.38 -19.64
N PHE A 190 7.60 -5.15 -19.70
CA PHE A 190 8.95 -4.71 -19.34
C PHE A 190 8.81 -3.49 -18.41
N GLU A 191 9.83 -3.13 -17.61
CA GLU A 191 9.77 -2.05 -16.60
C GLU A 191 9.17 -0.73 -17.13
N GLU A 192 9.52 -0.33 -18.36
CA GLU A 192 9.00 0.89 -19.00
C GLU A 192 7.47 0.91 -19.15
N ARG A 193 6.83 -0.26 -19.20
CA ARG A 193 5.38 -0.40 -19.34
C ARG A 193 4.64 -0.40 -18.00
N VAL A 194 5.33 -0.66 -16.89
CA VAL A 194 4.76 -0.42 -15.56
C VAL A 194 4.45 1.06 -15.39
N LYS A 195 5.37 1.93 -15.80
CA LYS A 195 5.13 3.39 -15.82
C LYS A 195 3.95 3.76 -16.70
N LEU A 196 3.83 3.15 -17.88
CA LEU A 196 2.67 3.36 -18.76
C LEU A 196 1.35 2.94 -18.10
N LEU A 197 1.34 1.83 -17.36
CA LEU A 197 0.18 1.39 -16.61
C LEU A 197 -0.17 2.39 -15.51
N GLN A 198 0.82 2.80 -14.72
CA GLN A 198 0.67 3.82 -13.67
C GLN A 198 0.14 5.14 -14.24
N ASP A 199 0.66 5.57 -15.39
CA ASP A 199 0.23 6.80 -16.07
C ASP A 199 -1.24 6.77 -16.48
N LYS A 200 -1.76 5.59 -16.84
CA LYS A 200 -3.13 5.41 -17.31
C LYS A 200 -4.14 5.11 -16.20
N LEU A 201 -3.70 4.40 -15.17
CA LEU A 201 -4.61 3.76 -14.20
C LEU A 201 -4.61 4.44 -12.83
N LEU A 202 -3.65 5.32 -12.55
CA LEU A 202 -3.64 6.09 -11.31
C LEU A 202 -4.38 7.42 -11.50
N PRO A 203 -5.22 7.82 -10.52
CA PRO A 203 -5.94 9.08 -10.60
C PRO A 203 -5.02 10.30 -10.56
N ARG A 204 -5.38 11.33 -11.32
CA ARG A 204 -4.66 12.61 -11.48
C ARG A 204 -5.59 13.83 -11.41
N ASP A 205 -6.80 13.63 -10.91
CA ASP A 205 -7.91 14.59 -10.92
C ASP A 205 -7.79 15.72 -9.87
N GLY A 206 -6.61 15.88 -9.26
CA GLY A 206 -6.36 16.90 -8.23
C GLY A 206 -7.11 16.65 -6.91
N SER A 207 -7.82 15.53 -6.78
CA SER A 207 -8.49 15.14 -5.54
C SER A 207 -7.48 14.96 -4.41
N PRO A 208 -7.92 15.07 -3.13
CA PRO A 208 -7.07 14.75 -1.98
C PRO A 208 -6.43 13.35 -2.09
N PHE A 209 -7.17 12.38 -2.63
CA PHE A 209 -6.67 11.05 -2.91
C PHE A 209 -5.53 11.06 -3.94
N ALA A 210 -5.73 11.70 -5.10
CA ALA A 210 -4.71 11.79 -6.13
C ALA A 210 -3.44 12.50 -5.63
N LEU A 211 -3.58 13.54 -4.81
CA LEU A 211 -2.45 14.20 -4.17
C LEU A 211 -1.70 13.29 -3.20
N MET A 212 -2.42 12.52 -2.37
CA MET A 212 -1.82 11.56 -1.45
C MET A 212 -1.03 10.48 -2.21
N LEU A 213 -1.62 9.92 -3.26
CA LEU A 213 -0.99 8.92 -4.11
C LEU A 213 0.25 9.47 -4.83
N ALA A 214 0.16 10.67 -5.40
CA ALA A 214 1.30 11.34 -6.04
C ALA A 214 2.44 11.62 -5.03
N THR A 215 2.09 12.02 -3.81
CA THR A 215 3.04 12.22 -2.72
C THR A 215 3.79 10.92 -2.44
N TYR A 216 3.09 9.78 -2.35
CA TYR A 216 3.69 8.47 -2.17
C TYR A 216 4.60 8.03 -3.31
N MET A 217 4.13 8.11 -4.56
CA MET A 217 4.95 7.71 -5.70
C MET A 217 6.24 8.52 -5.81
N TRP A 218 6.16 9.84 -5.55
CA TRP A 218 7.33 10.69 -5.52
C TRP A 218 8.35 10.25 -4.45
N MET A 219 7.88 9.75 -3.29
CA MET A 219 8.77 9.20 -2.26
C MET A 219 9.48 7.93 -2.74
N GLU A 220 8.75 6.98 -3.33
CA GLU A 220 9.32 5.73 -3.82
C GLU A 220 10.43 6.02 -4.85
N GLU A 221 10.16 6.96 -5.77
CA GLU A 221 11.13 7.38 -6.78
C GLU A 221 12.38 8.06 -6.17
N LYS A 222 12.20 9.00 -5.22
CA LYS A 222 13.34 9.68 -4.57
C LYS A 222 14.20 8.74 -3.76
N THR A 223 13.58 7.77 -3.08
CA THR A 223 14.28 6.75 -2.31
C THR A 223 15.11 5.86 -3.24
N ALA A 224 14.56 5.45 -4.38
CA ALA A 224 15.28 4.67 -5.38
C ALA A 224 16.47 5.42 -5.99
N VAL A 225 16.32 6.71 -6.29
CA VAL A 225 17.41 7.54 -6.83
C VAL A 225 18.55 7.72 -5.81
N GLU A 226 18.22 7.98 -4.55
CA GLU A 226 19.25 8.14 -3.51
C GLU A 226 19.95 6.80 -3.21
N ALA A 227 19.21 5.68 -3.19
CA ALA A 227 19.81 4.34 -3.05
C ALA A 227 20.79 4.04 -4.19
N TYR A 228 20.42 4.34 -5.43
CA TYR A 228 21.31 4.20 -6.58
C TYR A 228 22.55 5.08 -6.45
N ARG A 229 22.39 6.34 -6.01
CA ARG A 229 23.52 7.26 -5.79
C ARG A 229 24.49 6.71 -4.74
N LEU A 230 23.97 6.21 -3.62
CA LEU A 230 24.80 5.62 -2.55
C LEU A 230 25.53 4.36 -3.03
N GLU A 231 24.86 3.48 -3.78
CA GLU A 231 25.51 2.31 -4.35
C GLU A 231 26.58 2.68 -5.40
N TYR A 232 26.31 3.69 -6.23
CA TYR A 232 27.29 4.21 -7.19
C TYR A 232 28.50 4.79 -6.48
N GLN A 233 28.30 5.58 -5.41
CA GLN A 233 29.39 6.10 -4.58
C GLN A 233 30.21 4.98 -3.95
N ARG A 234 29.58 3.96 -3.37
CA ARG A 234 30.27 2.78 -2.82
C ARG A 234 31.13 2.09 -3.88
N LYS A 235 30.59 1.85 -5.08
CA LYS A 235 31.34 1.23 -6.19
C LYS A 235 32.49 2.10 -6.69
N LEU A 236 32.35 3.42 -6.63
CA LEU A 236 33.46 4.34 -6.93
C LEU A 236 34.54 4.26 -5.87
N ASP A 237 34.17 4.28 -4.59
CA ASP A 237 35.11 4.21 -3.47
C ASP A 237 35.88 2.88 -3.47
N GLU A 238 35.22 1.77 -3.79
CA GLU A 238 35.85 0.45 -3.99
C GLU A 238 36.86 0.47 -5.14
N LYS A 239 36.47 0.99 -6.32
CA LYS A 239 37.37 1.10 -7.47
C LYS A 239 38.56 2.03 -7.25
N VAL A 240 38.37 3.11 -6.48
CA VAL A 240 39.45 4.02 -6.09
C VAL A 240 40.38 3.33 -5.09
N GLY A 241 39.82 2.60 -4.12
CA GLY A 241 40.58 1.77 -3.18
C GLY A 241 41.43 0.73 -3.89
N ASP A 242 40.87 0.01 -4.87
CA ASP A 242 41.57 -0.99 -5.67
C ASP A 242 42.71 -0.37 -6.49
N ARG A 243 42.46 0.77 -7.15
CA ARG A 243 43.51 1.49 -7.90
C ARG A 243 44.62 2.03 -7.01
N TYR A 244 44.28 2.48 -5.81
CA TYR A 244 45.26 2.97 -4.84
C TYR A 244 46.11 1.81 -4.28
N ALA A 245 45.51 0.66 -4.00
CA ALA A 245 46.21 -0.56 -3.61
C ALA A 245 47.14 -1.08 -4.73
N GLU A 246 46.69 -1.08 -6.00
CA GLU A 246 47.54 -1.42 -7.16
C GLU A 246 48.74 -0.47 -7.32
N GLN A 247 48.54 0.84 -7.07
CA GLN A 247 49.64 1.82 -7.12
C GLN A 247 50.64 1.61 -5.99
N LEU A 248 50.18 1.30 -4.77
CA LEU A 248 51.05 0.98 -3.64
C LEU A 248 51.83 -0.31 -3.86
N ALA A 249 51.20 -1.37 -4.38
CA ALA A 249 51.88 -2.62 -4.73
C ALA A 249 52.99 -2.38 -5.76
N LYS A 250 52.73 -1.58 -6.80
CA LYS A 250 53.74 -1.18 -7.79
C LYS A 250 54.88 -0.35 -7.19
N GLN A 251 54.58 0.56 -6.25
CA GLN A 251 55.61 1.34 -5.56
C GLN A 251 56.45 0.50 -4.59
N TRP A 252 55.88 -0.56 -4.03
CA TRP A 252 56.55 -1.46 -3.09
C TRP A 252 57.16 -2.70 -3.74
N GLY A 253 57.00 -2.89 -5.06
CA GLY A 253 57.62 -3.96 -5.82
C GLY A 253 57.07 -5.36 -5.49
N VAL A 254 55.82 -5.44 -5.04
CA VAL A 254 55.08 -6.68 -4.74
C VAL A 254 54.08 -6.98 -5.84
#